data_AF-A0A3L6D7X3-F1
#
_entry.id   AF-A0A3L6D7X3-F1
#
_cell.length_a   1.000
_cell.length_b   1.000
_cell.length_c   1.000
_cell.angle_alpha   90.00
_cell.angle_beta   90.00
_cell.angle_gamma   90.00
#
_symmetry.space_group_name_H-M   'P 1'
#
loop_
_entity.id
_entity.type
_entity.pdbx_description
1 polymer ?
#
loop_
_entity_poly.entity_id
_entity_poly.type
_entity_poly.pdbx_seq_one_letter_code
_entity_poly.pdbx_strand_id
1 'polypeptide(L)'
;MITRAEDAEKLNRKLHVNLTTAQARVAALESHEAIVVEALKQTKDEHVQKLMEAYLVTHNQHRALLIQEPAASNPVQPRRAEDPQILEGHTISIRGEKKAWELPEGAIVLEGIPVSPKSMDKQEYPESS
;
A
#
# COMPACT_ATOMS: atom_id res chain seq x y z
N MET A 1 59.57 -24.72 -32.02
CA MET A 1 58.24 -25.35 -31.78
C MET A 1 58.00 -25.65 -30.31
N ILE A 2 58.97 -26.22 -29.59
CA ILE A 2 58.85 -26.62 -28.17
C ILE A 2 58.54 -25.43 -27.23
N THR A 3 59.25 -24.30 -27.37
CA THR A 3 59.03 -23.09 -26.54
C THR A 3 57.61 -22.54 -26.59
N ARG A 4 56.97 -22.57 -27.77
CA ARG A 4 55.57 -22.14 -27.96
C ARG A 4 54.57 -23.04 -27.23
N ALA A 5 54.86 -24.34 -27.13
CA ALA A 5 53.99 -25.30 -26.43
C ALA A 5 54.06 -25.11 -24.91
N GLU A 6 55.25 -24.87 -24.37
CA GLU A 6 55.46 -24.60 -22.94
C GLU A 6 54.75 -23.32 -22.47
N ASP A 7 54.82 -22.24 -23.27
CA ASP A 7 54.14 -20.99 -22.93
C ASP A 7 52.60 -21.13 -22.99
N ALA A 8 52.08 -21.94 -23.92
CA ALA A 8 50.66 -22.26 -23.98
C ALA A 8 50.21 -23.07 -22.75
N GLU A 9 51.02 -24.01 -22.27
CA GLU A 9 50.73 -24.78 -21.06
C GLU A 9 50.71 -23.90 -19.81
N LYS A 10 51.68 -22.99 -19.66
CA LYS A 10 51.70 -22.00 -18.55
C LYS A 10 50.46 -21.12 -18.58
N LEU A 11 50.05 -20.67 -19.76
CA LEU A 11 48.82 -19.90 -19.92
C LEU A 11 47.58 -20.73 -19.54
N ASN A 12 47.52 -21.99 -19.96
CA ASN A 12 46.40 -22.88 -19.64
C ASN A 12 46.26 -23.09 -18.12
N ARG A 13 47.37 -23.35 -17.42
CA ARG A 13 47.40 -23.45 -15.95
C ARG A 13 46.92 -22.15 -15.29
N LYS A 14 47.38 -21.00 -15.77
CA LYS A 14 46.94 -19.68 -15.26
C LYS A 14 45.44 -19.45 -15.48
N LEU A 15 44.93 -19.79 -16.67
CA LEU A 15 43.51 -19.69 -16.98
C LEU A 15 42.67 -20.61 -16.10
N HIS A 16 43.13 -21.84 -15.84
CA HIS A 16 42.45 -22.76 -14.94
C HIS A 16 42.34 -22.19 -13.52
N VAL A 17 43.43 -21.65 -12.96
CA VAL A 17 43.43 -21.01 -11.64
C VAL A 17 42.47 -19.80 -11.61
N ASN A 18 42.51 -18.96 -12.65
CA ASN A 18 41.62 -17.81 -12.75
C ASN A 18 40.15 -18.22 -12.83
N LEU A 19 39.85 -19.28 -13.60
CA LEU A 19 38.50 -19.82 -13.72
C LEU A 19 37.99 -20.32 -12.38
N THR A 20 38.78 -21.12 -11.66
CA THR A 20 38.42 -21.64 -10.33
C THR A 20 38.24 -20.50 -9.33
N THR A 21 39.10 -19.47 -9.39
CA THR A 21 38.98 -18.29 -8.53
C THR A 21 37.70 -17.50 -8.84
N ALA A 22 37.37 -17.32 -10.11
CA ALA A 22 36.13 -16.66 -10.52
C ALA A 22 34.90 -17.46 -10.08
N GLN A 23 34.91 -18.79 -10.24
CA GLN A 23 33.83 -19.67 -9.76
C GLN A 23 33.64 -19.58 -8.25
N ALA A 24 34.72 -19.58 -7.45
CA ALA A 24 34.63 -19.41 -6.00
C ALA A 24 34.02 -18.06 -5.61
N ARG A 25 34.37 -16.98 -6.34
CA ARG A 25 33.78 -15.65 -6.11
C ARG A 25 32.30 -15.61 -6.46
N VAL A 26 31.89 -16.24 -7.57
CA VAL A 26 30.48 -16.35 -7.96
C VAL A 26 29.69 -17.09 -6.88
N ALA A 27 30.16 -18.26 -6.44
CA ALA A 27 29.49 -19.02 -5.39
C ALA A 27 29.38 -18.25 -4.06
N ALA A 28 30.43 -17.49 -3.69
CA ALA A 28 30.40 -16.65 -2.49
C ALA A 28 29.39 -15.50 -2.61
N LEU A 29 29.29 -14.87 -3.78
CA LEU A 29 28.33 -13.80 -4.05
C LEU A 29 26.89 -14.33 -4.07
N GLU A 30 26.63 -15.46 -4.71
CA GLU A 30 25.33 -16.12 -4.72
C GLU A 30 24.87 -16.48 -3.30
N SER A 31 25.79 -17.03 -2.49
CA SER A 31 25.50 -17.32 -1.08
C SER A 31 25.20 -16.06 -0.29
N HIS A 32 25.95 -14.98 -0.50
CA HIS A 32 25.71 -13.71 0.19
C HIS A 32 24.37 -13.09 -0.21
N GLU A 33 24.03 -13.11 -1.50
CA GLU A 33 22.73 -12.63 -2.00
C GLU A 33 21.57 -13.41 -1.37
N ALA A 34 21.68 -14.75 -1.29
CA ALA A 34 20.67 -15.58 -0.64
C ALA A 34 20.46 -15.18 0.84
N ILE A 35 21.55 -14.95 1.59
CA ILE A 35 21.49 -14.52 3.00
C ILE A 35 20.81 -13.14 3.12
N VAL A 36 21.17 -12.19 2.26
CA VAL A 36 20.60 -10.83 2.30
C VAL A 36 19.11 -10.85 1.98
N VAL A 37 18.71 -11.63 0.96
CA VAL A 37 17.30 -11.76 0.57
C VAL A 37 16.48 -12.41 1.68
N GLU A 38 17.00 -13.45 2.33
CA GLU A 38 16.34 -14.11 3.46
C GLU A 38 16.20 -13.18 4.67
N ALA A 39 17.26 -12.46 5.03
CA ALA A 39 17.21 -11.48 6.13
C ALA A 39 16.21 -10.35 5.87
N LEU A 40 16.13 -9.86 4.62
CA LEU A 40 15.15 -8.85 4.22
C LEU A 40 13.72 -9.39 4.34
N LYS A 41 13.48 -10.62 3.89
CA LYS A 41 12.18 -11.28 4.00
C LYS A 41 11.78 -11.39 5.48
N GLN A 42 12.67 -11.91 6.32
CA GLN A 42 12.41 -12.05 7.75
C GLN A 42 12.07 -10.71 8.41
N THR A 43 12.83 -9.67 8.10
CA THR A 43 12.59 -8.32 8.66
C THR A 43 11.21 -7.79 8.27
N LYS A 44 10.77 -8.05 7.03
CA LYS A 44 9.43 -7.66 6.57
C LYS A 44 8.34 -8.46 7.27
N ASP A 45 8.53 -9.77 7.43
CA ASP A 45 7.59 -10.65 8.13
C ASP A 45 7.43 -10.22 9.59
N GLU A 46 8.54 -9.91 10.28
CA GLU A 46 8.53 -9.36 11.64
C GLU A 46 7.81 -8.01 11.73
N HIS A 47 7.99 -7.13 10.73
CA HIS A 47 7.31 -5.85 10.70
C HIS A 47 5.79 -6.00 10.51
N VAL A 48 5.37 -6.88 9.59
CA VAL A 48 3.95 -7.21 9.38
C VAL A 48 3.35 -7.81 10.64
N GLN A 49 4.07 -8.70 11.33
CA GLN A 49 3.62 -9.26 12.60
C GLN A 49 3.41 -8.17 13.67
N LYS A 50 4.38 -7.27 13.84
CA LYS A 50 4.26 -6.14 14.79
C LYS A 50 3.07 -5.24 14.46
N LEU A 51 2.81 -4.98 13.18
CA LEU A 51 1.64 -4.20 12.75
C LEU A 51 0.33 -4.93 13.06
N MET A 52 0.27 -6.23 12.80
CA MET A 52 -0.89 -7.06 13.12
C MET A 52 -1.18 -7.05 14.63
N GLU A 53 -0.16 -7.24 15.46
CA GLU A 53 -0.29 -7.22 16.92
C GLU A 53 -0.77 -5.84 17.41
N ALA A 54 -0.18 -4.75 16.93
CA ALA A 54 -0.59 -3.39 17.28
C ALA A 54 -2.05 -3.10 16.87
N TYR A 55 -2.45 -3.53 15.68
CA TYR A 55 -3.83 -3.42 15.21
C TYR A 55 -4.79 -4.19 16.12
N LEU A 56 -4.49 -5.45 16.43
CA LEU A 56 -5.37 -6.27 17.27
C LEU A 56 -5.50 -5.70 18.68
N VAL A 57 -4.40 -5.22 19.27
CA VAL A 57 -4.41 -4.60 20.61
C VAL A 57 -5.31 -3.37 20.61
N THR A 58 -5.08 -2.43 19.68
CA THR A 58 -5.82 -1.17 19.63
C THR A 58 -7.29 -1.40 19.28
N HIS A 59 -7.59 -2.27 18.32
CA HIS A 59 -8.96 -2.59 17.92
C HIS A 59 -9.74 -3.22 19.08
N ASN A 60 -9.14 -4.15 19.82
CA ASN A 60 -9.80 -4.77 20.97
C ASN A 60 -9.97 -3.81 22.15
N GLN A 61 -9.03 -2.88 22.38
CA GLN A 61 -9.20 -1.81 23.35
C GLN A 61 -10.40 -0.92 23.01
N HIS A 62 -10.51 -0.47 21.75
CA HIS A 62 -11.67 0.32 21.30
C HIS A 62 -12.99 -0.46 21.45
N ARG A 63 -13.01 -1.74 21.08
CA ARG A 63 -14.19 -2.60 21.29
C ARG A 63 -14.54 -2.74 22.78
N ALA A 64 -13.56 -2.92 23.65
CA ALA A 64 -13.77 -3.04 25.08
C ALA A 64 -14.35 -1.75 25.69
N LEU A 65 -13.90 -0.58 25.23
CA LEU A 65 -14.46 0.72 25.62
C LEU A 65 -15.93 0.86 25.18
N LEU A 66 -16.25 0.50 23.92
CA LEU A 66 -17.63 0.54 23.41
C LEU A 66 -18.58 -0.41 24.15
N ILE A 67 -18.08 -1.54 24.64
CA ILE A 67 -18.89 -2.51 25.41
C ILE A 67 -19.08 -2.06 26.87
N GLN A 68 -18.10 -1.36 27.45
CA GLN A 68 -18.17 -0.83 28.82
C GLN A 68 -18.87 0.52 28.93
N GLU A 69 -19.00 1.25 27.83
CA GLU A 69 -19.79 2.48 27.80
C GLU A 69 -21.23 2.11 28.19
N PRO A 70 -21.73 2.57 29.36
CA PRO A 70 -23.09 2.27 29.76
C PRO A 70 -24.01 2.74 28.63
N ALA A 71 -24.88 1.86 28.13
CA ALA A 71 -25.99 2.28 27.30
C ALA A 71 -26.60 3.50 27.99
N ALA A 72 -26.50 4.68 27.36
CA ALA A 72 -26.82 5.95 27.98
C ALA A 72 -28.09 5.80 28.82
N SER A 73 -28.03 6.19 30.12
CA SER A 73 -29.04 5.92 31.16
C SER A 73 -30.44 6.52 30.86
N ASN A 74 -30.61 7.08 29.69
CA ASN A 74 -31.80 7.67 29.12
C ASN A 74 -31.98 7.05 27.72
N PRO A 75 -32.96 6.15 27.51
CA PRO A 75 -33.37 5.79 26.17
C PRO A 75 -34.10 7.01 25.61
N VAL A 76 -33.34 7.98 25.08
CA VAL A 76 -33.89 8.82 24.02
C VAL A 76 -34.22 7.83 22.94
N GLN A 77 -35.52 7.57 22.77
CA GLN A 77 -35.99 6.75 21.66
C GLN A 77 -35.28 7.31 20.43
N PRO A 78 -34.57 6.47 19.65
CA PRO A 78 -34.11 6.93 18.35
C PRO A 78 -35.38 7.41 17.67
N ARG A 79 -35.49 8.73 17.46
CA ARG A 79 -36.54 9.33 16.64
C ARG A 79 -36.54 8.42 15.42
N ARG A 80 -37.64 7.71 15.18
CA ARG A 80 -37.75 6.81 14.04
C ARG A 80 -37.38 7.68 12.83
N ALA A 81 -36.15 7.56 12.37
CA ALA A 81 -35.84 7.89 11.01
C ALA A 81 -36.74 6.91 10.28
N GLU A 82 -37.76 7.42 9.60
CA GLU A 82 -38.37 6.64 8.53
C GLU A 82 -37.24 5.94 7.79
N ASP A 83 -37.40 4.64 7.58
CA ASP A 83 -36.40 3.68 7.14
C ASP A 83 -35.17 4.32 6.49
N PRO A 84 -33.95 3.90 6.84
CA PRO A 84 -32.86 4.02 5.91
C PRO A 84 -33.29 3.25 4.65
N GLN A 85 -33.93 3.94 3.69
CA GLN A 85 -33.78 3.65 2.28
C GLN A 85 -32.32 3.96 1.98
N ILE A 86 -31.46 3.11 2.55
CA ILE A 86 -30.17 2.79 2.01
C ILE A 86 -30.50 2.45 0.57
N LEU A 87 -29.94 3.29 -0.27
CA LEU A 87 -29.90 3.21 -1.71
C LEU A 87 -29.16 1.92 -2.10
N GLU A 88 -29.74 0.76 -1.76
CA GLU A 88 -29.34 -0.53 -2.26
C GLU A 88 -29.91 -0.61 -3.68
N GLY A 89 -29.07 -0.18 -4.63
CA GLY A 89 -29.47 -0.04 -6.02
C GLY A 89 -29.44 1.42 -6.43
N HIS A 90 -28.28 1.87 -6.88
CA HIS A 90 -28.20 2.97 -7.84
C HIS A 90 -28.79 2.47 -9.18
N THR A 91 -30.08 2.19 -9.23
CA THR A 91 -30.83 2.16 -10.48
C THR A 91 -31.00 3.61 -10.89
N ILE A 92 -30.06 4.05 -11.73
CA ILE A 92 -30.15 5.24 -12.55
C ILE A 92 -31.60 5.37 -13.02
N SER A 93 -32.25 6.45 -12.60
CA SER A 93 -33.62 6.79 -12.98
C SER A 93 -33.66 7.07 -14.48
N ILE A 94 -33.84 6.01 -15.27
CA ILE A 94 -34.23 6.08 -16.68
C ILE A 94 -35.75 6.18 -16.77
N ARG A 95 -36.30 7.29 -16.26
CA ARG A 95 -37.64 7.73 -16.64
C ARG A 95 -37.60 9.21 -16.99
N GLY A 96 -37.19 9.47 -18.22
CA GLY A 96 -37.70 10.56 -19.04
C GLY A 96 -37.15 11.96 -18.77
N GLU A 97 -35.88 12.21 -19.07
CA GLU A 97 -35.44 13.32 -19.94
C GLU A 97 -33.95 13.18 -20.24
N LYS A 98 -33.60 13.08 -21.52
CA LYS A 98 -32.20 13.14 -21.98
C LYS A 98 -31.66 14.55 -21.72
N LYS A 99 -31.08 14.79 -20.56
CA LYS A 99 -30.15 15.91 -20.38
C LYS A 99 -28.76 15.34 -20.51
N ALA A 100 -28.15 15.58 -21.66
CA ALA A 100 -26.74 15.37 -21.87
C ALA A 100 -26.00 16.12 -20.75
N TRP A 101 -25.25 15.40 -19.92
CA TRP A 101 -24.33 16.03 -19.00
C TRP A 101 -23.20 16.62 -19.85
N GLU A 102 -23.38 17.86 -20.31
CA GLU A 102 -22.26 18.65 -20.81
C GLU A 102 -21.30 18.86 -19.64
N LEU A 103 -20.07 18.36 -19.81
CA LEU A 103 -18.98 18.55 -18.88
C LEU A 103 -18.78 20.07 -18.70
N PRO A 104 -18.85 20.62 -17.48
CA PRO A 104 -18.49 22.02 -17.28
C PRO A 104 -17.00 22.19 -17.62
N GLU A 105 -16.71 23.22 -18.43
CA GLU A 105 -15.36 23.59 -18.86
C GLU A 105 -14.46 23.75 -17.63
N GLY A 106 -13.58 22.77 -17.42
CA GLY A 106 -12.65 22.73 -16.28
C GLY A 106 -12.67 21.44 -15.45
N ALA A 107 -13.54 20.47 -15.75
CA ALA A 107 -13.49 19.15 -15.11
C ALA A 107 -12.22 18.38 -15.52
N ILE A 108 -11.21 18.35 -14.64
CA ILE A 108 -10.00 17.55 -14.84
C ILE A 108 -10.32 16.10 -14.50
N VAL A 109 -10.32 15.24 -15.53
CA VAL A 109 -10.52 13.80 -15.39
C VAL A 109 -9.22 13.15 -14.89
N LEU A 110 -9.16 12.81 -13.61
CA LEU A 110 -8.27 11.75 -13.12
C LEU A 110 -9.08 10.45 -13.13
N GLU A 111 -8.49 9.39 -13.71
CA GLU A 111 -9.07 8.05 -13.85
C GLU A 111 -10.02 7.68 -12.70
N GLY A 112 -11.31 7.72 -12.97
CA GLY A 112 -12.31 6.93 -12.25
C GLY A 112 -12.96 7.50 -11.00
N ILE A 113 -12.73 8.75 -10.59
CA ILE A 113 -13.51 9.37 -9.49
C ILE A 113 -13.80 10.85 -9.78
N PRO A 114 -15.06 11.30 -9.93
CA PRO A 114 -15.38 12.72 -9.98
C PRO A 114 -15.20 13.31 -8.57
N VAL A 115 -14.06 13.95 -8.35
CA VAL A 115 -13.83 14.75 -7.15
C VAL A 115 -14.47 16.12 -7.39
N SER A 116 -15.62 16.35 -6.76
CA SER A 116 -16.21 17.69 -6.70
C SER A 116 -15.26 18.64 -5.96
N PRO A 117 -14.98 19.84 -6.49
CA PRO A 117 -14.16 20.83 -5.80
C PRO A 117 -14.95 21.34 -4.60
N LYS A 118 -14.64 20.81 -3.41
CA LYS A 118 -15.17 21.35 -2.17
C LYS A 118 -14.54 22.72 -1.97
N SER A 119 -15.39 23.74 -2.02
CA SER A 119 -15.09 25.16 -1.88
C SER A 119 -14.05 25.44 -0.78
N MET A 120 -12.82 25.72 -1.19
CA MET A 120 -11.95 26.60 -0.43
C MET A 120 -12.28 28.03 -0.87
N ASP A 121 -13.07 28.75 -0.08
CA ASP A 121 -12.80 30.15 0.22
C ASP A 121 -13.76 30.65 1.30
N LYS A 122 -13.38 31.74 1.96
CA LYS A 122 -14.03 32.46 3.09
C LYS A 122 -13.52 32.07 4.47
N GLN A 123 -12.23 32.32 4.66
CA GLN A 123 -11.74 32.87 5.90
C GLN A 123 -12.25 34.32 6.00
N GLU A 124 -13.23 34.59 6.86
CA GLU A 124 -13.66 35.97 7.15
C GLU A 124 -13.38 36.28 8.62
N TYR A 125 -12.52 37.26 8.82
CA TYR A 125 -12.14 37.87 10.10
C TYR A 125 -13.37 38.40 10.85
N PRO A 126 -13.41 38.34 12.19
CA PRO A 126 -14.20 39.26 12.96
C PRO A 126 -13.32 40.40 13.50
N GLU A 127 -13.51 41.61 12.96
CA GLU A 127 -13.21 42.85 13.67
C GLU A 127 -14.36 43.18 14.65
N SER A 128 -13.97 43.41 15.90
CA SER A 128 -14.52 44.25 16.98
C SER A 128 -16.03 44.46 17.22
N SER A 129 -16.45 44.25 18.48
CA SER A 129 -16.94 45.33 19.35
C SER A 129 -16.72 45.02 20.83
#